data_AF-A0A085R5H2-F1
#
_entry.id   AF-A0A085R5H2-F1
#
_cell.length_a   1.000
_cell.length_b   1.000
_cell.length_c   1.000
_cell.angle_alpha   90.00
_cell.angle_beta   90.00
_cell.angle_gamma   90.00
#
_symmetry.space_group_name_H-M   'P 1'
#
loop_
_entity.id
_entity.type
_entity.pdbx_description
1 polymer ?
#
loop_
_entity_poly.entity_id
_entity_poly.type
_entity_poly.pdbx_seq_one_letter_code
_entity_poly.pdbx_strand_id
1 'polypeptide(L)'
;MNLKTDIQQLNNRIDTCRRKLDAAKSRADSEMVSKFTDELEALTKRLNSVKSKQDYDLNKMRKTIADMPFSRELTKLEQADLGKLKKSVKGLVIVHPTTKIGKALRVEVMTGFAPKPF
;
A
#
# COMPACT_ATOMS: atom_id res chain seq x y z
N MET A 1 12.96 0.98 7.67
CA MET A 1 12.28 2.13 7.06
C MET A 1 10.84 1.74 6.77
N ASN A 2 9.87 2.55 7.17
CA ASN A 2 8.45 2.27 6.94
C ASN A 2 8.02 3.01 5.67
N LEU A 3 7.78 2.28 4.57
CA LEU A 3 7.43 2.88 3.27
C LEU A 3 6.25 3.86 3.37
N LYS A 4 5.31 3.63 4.31
CA LYS A 4 4.18 4.52 4.55
C LYS A 4 4.61 5.87 5.14
N THR A 5 5.55 5.86 6.08
CA THR A 5 6.08 7.12 6.66
C THR A 5 6.90 7.89 5.63
N ASP A 6 7.65 7.18 4.81
CA ASP A 6 8.50 7.80 3.78
C ASP A 6 7.64 8.48 2.70
N ILE A 7 6.56 7.82 2.25
CA ILE A 7 5.57 8.42 1.33
C ILE A 7 4.94 9.67 1.96
N GLN A 8 4.56 9.61 3.23
CA GLN A 8 3.95 10.75 3.91
C GLN A 8 4.92 11.95 3.98
N GLN A 9 6.19 11.70 4.34
CA GLN A 9 7.21 12.75 4.41
C GLN A 9 7.49 13.36 3.03
N LEU A 10 7.55 12.54 1.98
CA LEU A 10 7.72 13.02 0.60
C LEU A 10 6.54 13.87 0.15
N ASN A 11 5.29 13.45 0.44
CA ASN A 11 4.11 14.26 0.14
C ASN A 11 4.14 15.61 0.86
N ASN A 12 4.43 15.62 2.17
CA ASN A 12 4.52 16.86 2.95
C ASN A 12 5.58 17.82 2.37
N ARG A 13 6.72 17.28 1.92
CA ARG A 13 7.78 18.05 1.26
C ARG A 13 7.30 18.61 -0.08
N ILE A 14 6.67 17.79 -0.92
CA ILE A 14 6.10 18.22 -2.21
C ILE A 14 5.09 19.35 -2.00
N ASP A 15 4.19 19.23 -1.03
CA ASP A 15 3.19 20.26 -0.73
C ASP A 15 3.83 21.57 -0.27
N THR A 16 4.89 21.47 0.55
CA THR A 16 5.66 22.65 0.96
C THR A 16 6.37 23.30 -0.24
N CYS A 17 6.96 22.48 -1.12
CA CYS A 17 7.65 22.94 -2.32
C CYS A 17 6.69 23.64 -3.29
N ARG A 18 5.48 23.08 -3.48
CA ARG A 18 4.39 23.70 -4.27
C ARG A 18 4.01 25.07 -3.75
N ARG A 19 3.79 25.22 -2.43
CA ARG A 19 3.47 26.51 -1.82
C ARG A 19 4.59 27.55 -2.03
N LYS A 20 5.86 27.13 -1.91
CA LYS A 20 7.01 28.01 -2.15
C LYS A 20 7.12 28.42 -3.62
N LEU A 21 6.86 27.50 -4.53
CA LEU A 21 6.83 27.73 -5.97
C LEU A 21 5.74 28.75 -6.35
N ASP A 22 4.54 28.61 -5.81
CA ASP A 22 3.45 29.58 -6.05
C ASP A 22 3.80 30.97 -5.50
N ALA A 23 4.44 31.04 -4.32
CA ALA A 23 4.94 32.29 -3.76
C ALA A 23 6.13 32.90 -4.53
N ALA A 24 6.91 32.09 -5.26
CA ALA A 24 7.98 32.58 -6.13
C ALA A 24 7.41 33.10 -7.47
N LYS A 25 6.41 32.40 -8.02
CA LYS A 25 5.66 32.84 -9.20
C LYS A 25 4.98 34.18 -8.98
N SER A 26 4.35 34.39 -7.82
CA SER A 26 3.70 35.67 -7.50
C SER A 26 4.69 36.84 -7.37
N ARG A 27 5.94 36.55 -7.04
CA ARG A 27 7.04 37.53 -6.96
C ARG A 27 7.81 37.71 -8.28
N ALA A 28 7.44 36.98 -9.35
CA ALA A 28 8.13 36.96 -10.64
C ALA A 28 9.64 36.61 -10.54
N ASP A 29 10.04 35.87 -9.51
CA ASP A 29 11.42 35.43 -9.30
C ASP A 29 11.73 34.17 -10.13
N SER A 30 12.21 34.39 -11.35
CA SER A 30 12.48 33.32 -12.34
C SER A 30 13.48 32.28 -11.84
N GLU A 31 14.51 32.69 -11.09
CA GLU A 31 15.52 31.76 -10.58
C GLU A 31 14.96 30.83 -9.51
N MET A 32 14.16 31.37 -8.58
CA MET A 32 13.52 30.56 -7.54
C MET A 32 12.44 29.65 -8.11
N VAL A 33 11.71 30.10 -9.14
CA VAL A 33 10.74 29.24 -9.84
C VAL A 33 11.44 28.03 -10.44
N SER A 34 12.56 28.22 -11.15
CA SER A 34 13.34 27.13 -11.74
C SER A 34 13.86 26.13 -10.68
N LYS A 35 14.42 26.64 -9.58
CA LYS A 35 14.93 25.79 -8.48
C LYS A 35 13.82 24.95 -7.85
N PHE A 36 12.64 25.54 -7.58
CA PHE A 36 11.53 24.80 -6.99
C PHE A 36 10.85 23.84 -7.97
N THR A 37 10.86 24.11 -9.28
CA THR A 37 10.38 23.14 -10.28
C THR A 37 11.28 21.91 -10.31
N ASP A 38 12.60 22.09 -10.32
CA ASP A 38 13.57 20.99 -10.32
C ASP A 38 13.47 20.15 -9.04
N GLU A 39 13.34 20.80 -7.89
CA GLU A 39 13.15 20.12 -6.61
C GLU A 39 11.84 19.32 -6.58
N LEU A 40 10.75 19.88 -7.11
CA LEU A 40 9.45 19.20 -7.20
C LEU A 40 9.53 17.97 -8.10
N GLU A 41 10.21 18.07 -9.24
CA GLU A 41 10.43 16.93 -10.14
C GLU A 41 11.24 15.84 -9.44
N ALA A 42 12.35 16.18 -8.78
CA ALA A 42 13.18 15.23 -8.04
C ALA A 42 12.40 14.53 -6.91
N LEU A 43 11.61 15.29 -6.13
CA LEU A 43 10.76 14.74 -5.06
C LEU A 43 9.67 13.84 -5.62
N THR A 44 9.05 14.21 -6.75
CA THR A 44 8.02 13.42 -7.42
C THR A 44 8.59 12.12 -7.98
N LYS A 45 9.78 12.16 -8.59
CA LYS A 45 10.50 10.97 -9.06
C LYS A 45 10.79 10.01 -7.90
N ARG A 46 11.24 10.53 -6.77
CA ARG A 46 11.48 9.73 -5.56
C ARG A 46 10.18 9.15 -5.01
N LEU A 47 9.10 9.92 -4.94
CA LEU A 47 7.77 9.45 -4.52
C LEU A 47 7.29 8.30 -5.40
N ASN A 48 7.43 8.43 -6.73
CA ASN A 48 7.03 7.40 -7.68
C ASN A 48 7.84 6.11 -7.51
N SER A 49 9.14 6.21 -7.24
CA SER A 49 10.00 5.06 -6.93
C SER A 49 9.58 4.33 -5.65
N VAL A 50 9.20 5.07 -4.60
CA VAL A 50 8.73 4.46 -3.35
C VAL A 50 7.35 3.82 -3.54
N LYS A 51 6.46 4.47 -4.30
CA LYS A 51 5.14 3.90 -4.64
C LYS A 51 5.26 2.64 -5.49
N SER A 52 6.11 2.62 -6.50
CA SER A 52 6.31 1.43 -7.34
C SER A 52 6.85 0.25 -6.54
N LYS A 53 7.72 0.51 -5.55
CA LYS A 53 8.17 -0.52 -4.61
C LYS A 53 7.02 -1.04 -3.74
N GLN A 54 6.17 -0.16 -3.22
CA GLN A 54 4.98 -0.55 -2.47
C GLN A 54 4.03 -1.44 -3.31
N ASP A 55 3.80 -1.07 -4.58
CA ASP A 55 2.96 -1.85 -5.48
C ASP A 55 3.58 -3.20 -5.85
N TYR A 56 4.90 -3.24 -6.03
CA TYR A 56 5.64 -4.50 -6.23
C TYR A 56 5.48 -5.45 -5.04
N ASP A 57 5.66 -4.95 -3.82
CA ASP A 57 5.50 -5.75 -2.60
C ASP A 57 4.06 -6.26 -2.45
N LEU A 58 3.06 -5.41 -2.73
CA LEU A 58 1.65 -5.81 -2.73
C LEU A 58 1.37 -6.88 -3.78
N ASN A 59 1.92 -6.75 -4.99
CA ASN A 59 1.73 -7.73 -6.06
C ASN A 59 2.39 -9.07 -5.72
N LYS A 60 3.58 -9.04 -5.08
CA LYS A 60 4.26 -10.25 -4.60
C LYS A 60 3.41 -10.98 -3.56
N MET A 61 2.88 -10.25 -2.56
CA MET A 61 1.98 -10.84 -1.55
C MET A 61 0.70 -11.39 -2.18
N ARG A 62 0.09 -10.65 -3.12
CA ARG A 62 -1.09 -11.10 -3.87
C ARG A 62 -0.82 -12.44 -4.56
N LYS A 63 0.30 -12.56 -5.26
CA LYS A 63 0.69 -13.79 -5.96
C LYS A 63 0.87 -14.94 -4.97
N THR A 64 1.60 -14.74 -3.87
CA THR A 64 1.80 -15.77 -2.85
C THR A 64 0.49 -16.29 -2.25
N ILE A 65 -0.51 -15.41 -2.05
CA ILE A 65 -1.82 -15.81 -1.52
C ILE A 65 -2.65 -16.53 -2.59
N ALA A 66 -2.63 -16.04 -3.83
CA ALA A 66 -3.35 -16.66 -4.94
C ALA A 66 -2.79 -18.05 -5.31
N ASP A 67 -1.49 -18.27 -5.11
CA ASP A 67 -0.84 -19.55 -5.36
C ASP A 67 -1.16 -20.62 -4.27
N MET A 68 -1.90 -20.26 -3.21
CA MET A 68 -2.28 -21.23 -2.16
C MET A 68 -3.37 -22.19 -2.65
N PRO A 69 -3.25 -23.50 -2.42
CA PRO A 69 -4.14 -24.51 -2.99
C PRO A 69 -5.54 -24.53 -2.35
N PHE A 70 -5.69 -24.12 -1.09
CA PHE A 70 -6.99 -24.13 -0.40
C PHE A 70 -7.42 -22.71 -0.07
N SER A 71 -8.62 -22.35 -0.50
CA SER A 71 -9.25 -21.09 -0.12
C SER A 71 -10.75 -21.27 0.06
N ARG A 72 -11.31 -20.63 1.09
CA ARG A 72 -12.76 -20.59 1.32
C ARG A 72 -13.16 -19.41 2.19
N GLU A 73 -14.43 -19.07 2.09
CA GLU A 73 -15.06 -18.07 2.94
C GLU A 73 -15.11 -18.56 4.41
N LEU A 74 -14.88 -17.63 5.33
CA LEU A 74 -14.93 -17.91 6.77
C LEU A 74 -16.35 -17.72 7.29
N THR A 75 -16.84 -18.70 8.04
CA THR A 75 -18.14 -18.60 8.71
C THR A 75 -18.10 -17.57 9.84
N LYS A 76 -19.27 -17.10 10.31
CA LYS A 76 -19.34 -16.12 11.42
C LYS A 76 -18.72 -16.64 12.72
N LEU A 77 -18.86 -17.94 12.99
CA LEU A 77 -18.25 -18.60 14.16
C LEU A 77 -16.72 -18.57 14.05
N GLU A 78 -16.19 -18.86 12.86
CA GLU A 78 -14.74 -18.80 12.61
C GLU A 78 -14.20 -17.37 12.65
N GLN A 79 -14.97 -16.39 12.18
CA GLN A 79 -14.64 -14.97 12.30
C GLN A 79 -14.65 -14.49 13.76
N ALA A 80 -15.49 -15.06 14.62
CA ALA A 80 -15.44 -14.80 16.06
C ALA A 80 -14.21 -15.44 16.70
N ASP A 81 -13.86 -16.68 16.31
CA ASP A 81 -12.78 -17.47 16.89
C ASP A 81 -11.52 -17.57 16.01
N LEU A 82 -11.11 -16.46 15.38
CA LEU A 82 -9.96 -16.43 14.48
C LEU A 82 -8.66 -16.95 15.12
N GLY A 83 -8.51 -16.76 16.43
CA GLY A 83 -7.35 -17.23 17.19
C GLY A 83 -7.26 -18.75 17.23
N LYS A 84 -8.40 -19.45 17.41
CA LYS A 84 -8.46 -20.91 17.38
C LYS A 84 -8.17 -21.42 15.97
N LEU A 85 -8.80 -20.82 14.97
CA LEU A 85 -8.63 -21.20 13.57
C LEU A 85 -7.17 -21.05 13.10
N LYS A 86 -6.52 -19.92 13.40
CA LYS A 86 -5.10 -19.69 13.06
C LYS A 86 -4.14 -20.66 13.76
N LYS A 87 -4.48 -21.16 14.95
CA LYS A 87 -3.69 -22.17 15.66
C LYS A 87 -3.85 -23.55 15.04
N SER A 88 -5.08 -23.92 14.65
CA SER A 88 -5.37 -25.19 14.01
C SER A 88 -4.79 -25.31 12.61
N VAL A 89 -4.81 -24.21 11.84
CA VAL A 89 -4.41 -24.19 10.43
C VAL A 89 -3.08 -23.43 10.29
N LYS A 90 -1.98 -24.18 10.36
CA LYS A 90 -0.64 -23.60 10.19
C LYS A 90 -0.49 -22.99 8.80
N GLY A 91 -0.16 -21.69 8.75
CA GLY A 91 0.01 -20.96 7.50
C GLY A 91 -1.27 -20.35 6.92
N LEU A 92 -2.36 -20.31 7.70
CA LEU A 92 -3.58 -19.62 7.30
C LEU A 92 -3.37 -18.11 7.15
N VAL A 93 -3.68 -17.60 5.97
CA VAL A 93 -3.73 -16.18 5.66
C VAL A 93 -5.19 -15.77 5.51
N ILE A 94 -5.60 -14.76 6.27
CA ILE A 94 -6.98 -14.26 6.25
C ILE A 94 -7.00 -12.92 5.54
N VAL A 95 -7.85 -12.81 4.52
CA VAL A 95 -7.99 -11.61 3.70
C VAL A 95 -9.40 -11.06 3.87
N HIS A 96 -9.47 -9.76 4.19
CA HIS A 96 -10.73 -9.03 4.30
C HIS A 96 -11.01 -8.23 3.00
N PRO A 97 -12.26 -8.16 2.52
CA PRO A 97 -12.61 -7.54 1.24
C PRO A 97 -12.17 -6.08 1.10
N THR A 98 -12.26 -5.30 2.18
CA THR A 98 -11.91 -3.86 2.14
C THR A 98 -10.41 -3.58 2.14
N THR A 99 -9.56 -4.58 2.42
CA THR A 99 -8.10 -4.40 2.43
C THR A 99 -7.56 -4.21 1.02
N LYS A 100 -6.38 -3.58 0.88
CA LYS A 100 -5.72 -3.42 -0.43
C LYS A 100 -5.54 -4.77 -1.15
N ILE A 101 -5.15 -5.80 -0.39
CA ILE A 101 -4.97 -7.16 -0.90
C ILE A 101 -6.32 -7.79 -1.28
N GLY A 102 -7.36 -7.65 -0.43
CA GLY A 102 -8.71 -8.15 -0.71
C GLY A 102 -9.29 -7.56 -2.00
N LYS A 103 -9.17 -6.24 -2.18
CA LYS A 103 -9.56 -5.57 -3.43
C LYS A 103 -8.77 -6.09 -4.64
N ALA A 104 -7.46 -6.32 -4.47
CA ALA A 104 -6.61 -6.83 -5.55
C ALA A 104 -6.91 -8.30 -5.92
N LEU A 105 -7.39 -9.10 -4.97
CA LEU A 105 -7.84 -10.48 -5.17
C LEU A 105 -9.33 -10.58 -5.54
N ARG A 106 -10.07 -9.46 -5.58
CA ARG A 106 -11.53 -9.41 -5.84
C ARG A 106 -12.34 -10.27 -4.88
N VAL A 107 -11.91 -10.31 -3.63
CA VAL A 107 -12.59 -11.05 -2.57
C VAL A 107 -13.76 -10.20 -2.05
N GLU A 108 -14.97 -10.77 -2.03
CA GLU A 108 -16.20 -10.07 -1.61
C GLU A 108 -16.50 -10.22 -0.11
N VAL A 109 -16.15 -11.36 0.48
CA VAL A 109 -16.34 -11.67 1.90
C VAL A 109 -15.02 -12.05 2.58
N MET A 110 -15.02 -12.25 3.89
CA MET A 110 -13.78 -12.62 4.58
C MET A 110 -13.34 -14.04 4.19
N THR A 111 -12.22 -14.17 3.50
CA THR A 111 -11.73 -15.43 2.93
C THR A 111 -10.41 -15.85 3.56
N GLY A 112 -10.30 -17.12 3.92
CA GLY A 112 -9.07 -17.75 4.35
C GLY A 112 -8.36 -18.44 3.19
N PHE A 113 -7.03 -18.38 3.17
CA PHE A 113 -6.14 -19.05 2.23
C PHE A 113 -5.12 -19.88 3.02
N ALA A 114 -4.89 -21.13 2.65
CA ALA A 114 -3.97 -22.00 3.35
C ALA A 114 -3.29 -23.04 2.44
N PRO A 115 -2.10 -23.55 2.84
CA PRO A 115 -1.44 -24.66 2.16
C PRO A 115 -2.08 -26.02 2.44
N LYS A 116 -2.93 -26.14 3.46
CA LYS A 116 -3.64 -27.37 3.87
C LYS A 116 -5.15 -27.11 3.90
N PRO A 117 -5.98 -28.15 3.69
CA PRO A 117 -7.43 -28.00 3.82
C PRO A 117 -7.81 -27.64 5.25
N PHE A 118 -8.84 -26.81 5.39
CA PHE A 118 -9.39 -26.37 6.68
C PHE A 118 -10.85 -25.96 6.55
#